data_AF-A0A1F6UUF6-F1
#
_entry.id   AF-A0A1F6UUF6-F1
#
_cell.length_a   1.000
_cell.length_b   1.000
_cell.length_c   1.000
_cell.angle_alpha   90.00
_cell.angle_beta   90.00
_cell.angle_gamma   90.00
#
_symmetry.space_group_name_H-M   'P 1'
#
loop_
_entity.id
_entity.type
_entity.pdbx_description
1 polymer ?
#
loop_
_entity_poly.entity_id
_entity_poly.type
_entity_poly.pdbx_seq_one_letter_code
_entity_poly.pdbx_strand_id
1 'polypeptide(L)' 'MINIKSILKFWKGKDGEKSIYVSKDPVCGMKPTDGIDFIYENVKYSFCSDHCQQQFARNPEAYIIK' A
#
# COMPACT_ATOMS: atom_id res chain seq x y z
N MET A 1 21.04 -10.93 -42.17
CA MET A 1 19.68 -11.03 -41.61
C MET A 1 19.79 -11.08 -40.10
N ILE A 2 19.48 -9.97 -39.42
CA ILE A 2 19.63 -9.86 -37.96
C ILE A 2 18.52 -10.72 -37.34
N ASN A 3 18.92 -11.80 -36.66
CA ASN A 3 17.99 -12.76 -36.07
C ASN A 3 17.41 -12.17 -34.77
N ILE A 4 16.20 -11.63 -34.90
CA ILE A 4 15.39 -11.02 -33.83
C ILE A 4 15.06 -11.94 -32.64
N LYS A 5 15.45 -13.23 -32.65
CA LYS A 5 15.18 -14.16 -31.53
C LYS A 5 16.01 -13.91 -30.25
N SER A 6 17.03 -13.06 -30.28
CA SER A 6 17.76 -12.65 -29.05
C SER A 6 17.26 -11.36 -28.41
N ILE A 7 16.29 -10.69 -29.02
CA ILE A 7 15.63 -9.50 -28.42
C ILE A 7 14.70 -9.93 -27.27
N LEU A 8 14.33 -11.21 -27.20
CA LEU A 8 13.48 -11.79 -26.16
C LEU A 8 14.13 -11.95 -24.77
N LYS A 9 15.42 -11.63 -24.57
CA LYS A 9 16.10 -11.85 -23.28
C LYS A 9 16.13 -10.63 -22.35
N PHE A 10 15.61 -9.47 -22.77
CA PHE A 10 15.65 -8.25 -21.95
C PHE A 10 14.28 -7.73 -21.50
N TRP A 11 13.20 -8.40 -21.89
CA TRP A 11 11.82 -8.12 -21.47
C TRP A 11 11.35 -9.11 -20.40
N LYS A 12 11.99 -9.09 -19.24
CA LYS A 12 11.43 -9.69 -18.03
C LYS A 12 11.79 -8.73 -16.91
N GLY A 13 11.01 -7.66 -16.80
CA GLY A 13 9.77 -7.77 -16.04
C GLY A 13 10.14 -7.23 -14.69
N LYS A 14 10.03 -5.91 -14.56
CA LYS A 14 10.32 -5.17 -13.35
C LYS A 14 9.20 -5.55 -12.39
N ASP A 15 9.37 -6.66 -11.68
CA ASP A 15 8.49 -7.11 -10.61
C ASP A 15 8.70 -6.15 -9.43
N GLY A 16 8.27 -4.90 -9.64
CA GLY A 16 8.26 -3.86 -8.63
C GLY A 16 7.20 -4.26 -7.63
N GLU A 17 7.65 -4.68 -6.45
CA GLU A 17 6.86 -4.81 -5.24
C GLU A 17 5.96 -3.57 -5.09
N LYS A 18 4.70 -3.71 -5.50
CA LYS A 18 3.73 -2.62 -5.46
C LYS A 18 3.31 -2.47 -4.01
N SER A 19 3.91 -1.52 -3.30
CA SER A 19 3.49 -1.16 -1.95
C SER A 19 1.99 -0.85 -1.97
N ILE A 20 1.23 -1.61 -1.20
CA ILE A 20 -0.21 -1.37 -1.09
C ILE A 20 -0.38 -0.11 -0.24
N TYR A 21 -1.00 0.90 -0.85
CA TYR A 21 -1.30 2.16 -0.22
C TYR A 21 -2.80 2.32 -0.03
N VAL A 22 -3.24 2.50 1.21
CA VAL A 22 -4.65 2.69 1.53
C VAL A 22 -4.97 4.19 1.52
N SER A 23 -5.69 4.63 0.49
CA SER A 23 -6.00 6.06 0.27
C SER A 23 -7.11 6.61 1.19
N LYS A 24 -7.70 5.79 2.05
CA LYS A 24 -8.74 6.19 3.01
C LYS A 24 -8.33 5.68 4.38
N ASP A 25 -8.62 6.49 5.40
CA ASP A 25 -8.48 6.07 6.79
C ASP A 25 -9.39 4.85 7.04
N PRO A 26 -8.84 3.69 7.44
CA PRO A 26 -9.63 2.47 7.61
C PRO A 26 -10.53 2.51 8.85
N VAL A 27 -10.33 3.47 9.76
CA VAL A 27 -11.16 3.65 10.97
C VAL A 27 -12.39 4.48 10.68
N CYS A 28 -12.23 5.64 10.04
CA CYS A 28 -13.33 6.60 9.83
C CYS A 28 -13.79 6.74 8.37
N GLY A 29 -13.04 6.17 7.41
CA GLY A 29 -13.33 6.24 5.97
C GLY A 29 -13.00 7.58 5.31
N MET A 30 -12.52 8.57 6.06
CA MET A 30 -12.12 9.87 5.51
C MET A 30 -10.85 9.74 4.67
N LYS A 31 -10.72 10.59 3.64
CA LYS A 31 -9.48 10.70 2.88
C LYS A 31 -8.53 11.66 3.62
N PRO A 32 -7.42 11.18 4.20
CA PRO A 32 -6.43 12.08 4.77
C PRO A 32 -5.80 12.93 3.65
N THR A 33 -5.65 14.23 3.90
CA THR A 33 -4.95 15.14 2.98
C THR A 33 -3.49 15.31 3.39
N ASP A 34 -3.25 15.48 4.71
CA ASP A 34 -1.95 15.37 5.38
C ASP A 34 -2.13 14.36 6.53
N GLY A 35 -2.00 13.08 6.20
CA GLY A 35 -2.30 11.99 7.12
C GLY A 35 -1.09 11.54 7.92
N ILE A 36 -1.36 10.88 9.04
CA ILE A 36 -0.34 10.15 9.79
C ILE A 36 -0.14 8.80 9.12
N ASP A 37 1.08 8.54 8.67
CA ASP A 37 1.43 7.30 8.01
C ASP A 37 1.81 6.21 9.03
N PHE A 38 1.32 5.00 8.80
CA PHE A 38 1.64 3.82 9.58
C PHE A 38 1.83 2.62 8.66
N ILE A 39 2.87 1.83 8.91
CA ILE A 39 3.11 0.61 8.15
C ILE A 39 2.70 -0.59 9.00
N TYR A 40 1.79 -1.39 8.47
CA TYR A 40 1.34 -2.63 9.08
C TYR A 40 1.30 -3.71 8.00
N GLU A 41 1.94 -4.87 8.24
CA GLU A 41 2.02 -5.99 7.28
C GLU A 41 2.51 -5.59 5.86
N ASN A 42 3.51 -4.70 5.78
CA ASN A 42 4.04 -4.17 4.51
C ASN A 42 3.02 -3.34 3.70
N VAL A 43 1.90 -2.95 4.32
CA VAL A 43 0.88 -2.04 3.79
C VAL A 43 1.00 -0.70 4.48
N LYS A 44 1.00 0.39 3.70
CA LYS A 44 1.02 1.76 4.22
C LYS A 44 -0.40 2.27 4.36
N TYR A 45 -0.80 2.54 5.60
CA TYR A 45 -2.07 3.17 5.98
C TYR A 45 -1.82 4.64 6.31
N SER A 46 -2.69 5.53 5.82
CA SER A 46 -2.70 6.95 6.23
C SER A 46 -3.96 7.23 7.05
N PHE A 47 -3.80 7.90 8.18
CA PHE A 47 -4.88 8.25 9.10
C PHE A 47 -5.16 9.74 9.12
N CYS A 48 -6.42 10.13 9.29
CA CYS A 48 -6.83 11.53 9.35
C CYS A 48 -6.46 12.21 10.68
N SER A 49 -6.20 11.42 11.72
CA SER A 49 -5.91 11.89 13.08
C SER A 49 -5.16 10.84 13.88
N ASP A 50 -4.46 11.29 14.92
CA ASP A 50 -3.73 10.43 15.85
C ASP A 50 -4.66 9.42 16.55
N HIS A 51 -5.89 9.86 16.86
CA HIS A 51 -6.90 8.98 17.44
C HIS A 51 -7.25 7.78 16.54
N CYS A 52 -7.39 7.99 15.22
CA CYS A 52 -7.65 6.90 14.28
C CYS A 52 -6.46 5.94 14.17
N GLN A 53 -5.24 6.48 14.12
CA GLN A 53 -4.03 5.66 14.13
C GLN A 53 -3.94 4.78 15.39
N GLN A 54 -4.19 5.36 16.57
CA GLN A 54 -4.15 4.60 17.82
C GLN A 54 -5.24 3.53 17.89
N GLN A 55 -6.44 3.84 17.41
CA GLN A 55 -7.55 2.88 17.40
C GLN A 55 -7.24 1.70 16.47
N PHE A 56 -6.69 1.98 15.29
CA PHE A 56 -6.19 0.96 14.38
C PHE A 56 -5.05 0.14 15.01
N ALA A 57 -4.07 0.77 15.64
CA ALA A 57 -2.92 0.08 16.25
C ALA A 57 -3.33 -0.87 17.40
N ARG A 58 -4.46 -0.60 18.09
CA ARG A 58 -4.98 -1.49 19.14
C ARG A 58 -5.61 -2.77 18.59
N ASN A 59 -6.27 -2.70 17.44
CA ASN A 59 -6.93 -3.86 16.84
C ASN A 59 -6.99 -3.72 15.30
N PRO A 60 -5.86 -3.90 14.60
CA PRO A 60 -5.78 -3.66 13.17
C PRO A 60 -6.65 -4.65 12.37
N GLU A 61 -6.76 -5.89 12.83
CA GLU A 61 -7.59 -6.94 12.20
C GLU A 61 -9.08 -6.56 12.12
N ALA A 62 -9.58 -5.71 13.02
CA ALA A 62 -10.95 -5.22 12.98
C ALA A 62 -11.23 -4.25 11.82
N TYR A 63 -10.18 -3.62 11.27
CA TYR A 63 -10.29 -2.61 10.22
C TYR A 63 -9.76 -3.08 8.86
N ILE A 64 -8.94 -4.15 8.85
CA ILE A 64 -8.44 -4.77 7.62
C ILE A 64 -9.47 -5.80 7.17
N ILE A 65 -10.50 -5.33 6.44
CA ILE A 65 -11.44 -6.24 5.78
C ILE A 65 -10.71 -6.88 4.60
N LYS A 66 -10.58 -8.20 4.64
CA LYS A 66 -9.87 -9.04 3.67
C LYS A 66 -10.61 -9.14 2.33
#